data_AF-A0A2V3JPR6-F1
#
_entry.id   AF-A0A2V3JPR6-F1
#
_cell.length_a   1.000
_cell.length_b   1.000
_cell.length_c   1.000
_cell.angle_alpha   90.00
_cell.angle_beta   90.00
_cell.angle_gamma   90.00
#
_symmetry.space_group_name_H-M   'P 1'
#
loop_
_entity.id
_entity.type
_entity.pdbx_description
1 polymer ?
#
loop_
_entity_poly.entity_id
_entity_poly.type
_entity_poly.pdbx_seq_one_letter_code
_entity_poly.pdbx_strand_id
1 'polypeptide(L)' 'MDSLYKDLNINAMFMEIVGKLERIEEKLDETTYLQEEFFKSDFVKRVKAAEKDIADGKYLEFESMGDFLDSVET' A
#
# COMPACT_ATOMS: atom_id res chain seq x y z
N MET A 1 -10.61 -10.59 21.85
CA MET A 1 -9.19 -10.23 21.95
C MET A 1 -8.39 -10.62 20.71
N ASP A 2 -8.88 -11.48 19.81
CA ASP A 2 -8.08 -11.98 18.66
C ASP A 2 -8.09 -11.13 17.37
N SER A 3 -9.10 -10.30 17.09
CA SER A 3 -9.13 -9.56 15.80
C SER A 3 -8.14 -8.40 15.78
N LEU A 4 -8.04 -7.63 16.87
CA LEU A 4 -7.10 -6.50 17.02
C LEU A 4 -5.64 -6.89 16.78
N TYR A 5 -5.22 -8.09 17.19
CA TYR A 5 -3.86 -8.59 16.94
C TYR A 5 -3.63 -9.01 15.49
N LYS A 6 -4.67 -9.47 14.79
CA LYS A 6 -4.60 -9.72 13.34
C LYS A 6 -4.51 -8.41 12.57
N ASP A 7 -5.29 -7.40 12.97
CA ASP A 7 -5.32 -6.09 12.31
C ASP A 7 -3.99 -5.34 12.48
N LEU A 8 -3.37 -5.40 13.67
CA LEU A 8 -2.03 -4.87 13.93
C LEU A 8 -0.96 -5.51 13.04
N ASN A 9 -1.10 -6.80 12.74
CA ASN A 9 -0.17 -7.51 11.87
C ASN A 9 -0.34 -7.11 10.40
N ILE A 10 -1.58 -6.91 9.94
CA ILE A 10 -1.85 -6.47 8.56
C ILE A 10 -1.35 -5.03 8.33
N ASN A 11 -1.55 -4.11 9.28
CA ASN A 11 -1.01 -2.75 9.19
C ASN A 11 0.52 -2.75 9.05
N ALA A 12 1.21 -3.55 9.88
CA ALA A 12 2.66 -3.67 9.82
C ALA A 12 3.14 -4.25 8.48
N MET A 13 2.46 -5.30 7.99
CA MET A 13 2.75 -5.90 6.68
C MET A 13 2.50 -4.92 5.52
N PHE A 14 1.43 -4.12 5.58
CA PHE A 14 1.12 -3.14 4.55
C PHE A 14 2.18 -2.03 4.49
N MET A 15 2.57 -1.47 5.64
CA MET A 15 3.69 -0.50 5.69
C MET A 15 5.00 -1.12 5.19
N GLU A 16 5.25 -2.40 5.46
CA GLU A 16 6.42 -3.10 4.93
C GLU A 16 6.40 -3.19 3.39
N ILE A 17 5.22 -3.44 2.80
CA ILE A 17 5.04 -3.49 1.34
C ILE A 17 5.28 -2.10 0.73
N VAL A 18 4.69 -1.04 1.30
CA VAL A 18 4.90 0.35 0.84
C VAL A 18 6.38 0.69 0.85
N GLY A 19 7.09 0.47 1.97
CA GLY A 19 8.51 0.76 2.06
C GLY A 19 9.39 -0.13 1.17
N LYS A 20 8.91 -1.30 0.71
CA LYS A 20 9.59 -2.08 -0.34
C LYS A 20 9.38 -1.49 -1.73
N LEU A 21 8.18 -0.99 -2.02
CA LEU A 21 7.88 -0.34 -3.29
C LEU A 21 8.70 0.94 -3.46
N GLU A 22 8.80 1.78 -2.43
CA GLU A 22 9.62 3.00 -2.48
C GLU A 22 11.10 2.69 -2.75
N ARG A 23 11.66 1.68 -2.07
CA ARG A 23 13.05 1.25 -2.32
C ARG A 23 13.26 0.63 -3.70
N ILE A 24 12.22 0.08 -4.32
CA ILE A 24 12.27 -0.38 -5.71
C ILE A 24 12.26 0.83 -6.63
N GLU A 25 11.37 1.82 -6.42
CA GLU A 25 11.36 3.08 -7.18
C GLU A 25 12.72 3.80 -7.12
N GLU A 26 13.33 3.94 -5.94
CA GLU A 26 14.62 4.60 -5.76
C GLU A 26 15.80 3.88 -6.46
N LYS A 27 15.70 2.56 -6.62
CA LYS A 27 16.73 1.74 -7.30
C LYS A 27 16.54 1.67 -8.80
N LEU A 28 15.36 2.04 -9.32
CA LEU A 28 15.12 2.15 -10.74
C LEU A 28 15.76 3.44 -11.24
N ASP A 29 16.95 3.32 -11.82
CA ASP A 29 17.66 4.42 -12.45
C ASP A 29 16.84 4.95 -13.65
N GLU A 30 16.51 6.24 -13.64
CA GLU A 30 15.73 6.94 -14.68
C GLU A 30 16.34 6.77 -16.09
N THR A 31 17.63 6.44 -16.18
CA THR A 31 18.36 6.27 -17.44
C THR A 31 18.25 4.88 -18.06
N THR A 32 17.80 3.87 -17.30
CA THR A 32 17.78 2.46 -17.75
C THR A 32 16.38 1.98 -18.17
N TYR A 33 15.32 2.64 -17.68
CA TYR A 33 13.95 2.18 -17.88
C TYR A 33 13.14 3.16 -18.72
N LEU A 34 13.09 2.91 -20.03
CA LEU A 34 12.18 3.57 -20.97
C LEU A 34 10.74 3.15 -20.66
N GLN A 35 10.04 3.95 -19.85
CA GLN A 35 8.60 4.26 -19.90
C GLN A 35 7.54 3.15 -20.09
N GLU A 36 7.86 1.86 -20.00
CA GLU A 36 6.87 0.87 -19.60
C GLU A 36 6.86 0.85 -18.08
N GLU A 37 6.03 1.73 -17.50
CA GLU A 37 5.83 1.90 -16.07
C GLU A 37 5.69 0.54 -15.38
N PHE A 38 6.72 0.12 -14.63
CA PHE A 38 6.81 -1.21 -14.00
C PHE A 38 5.59 -1.52 -13.13
N PHE A 39 5.00 -0.47 -12.55
CA PHE A 39 3.63 -0.41 -12.07
C PHE A 39 2.94 0.75 -12.77
N LYS A 40 1.68 0.60 -13.22
CA LYS A 40 0.87 1.75 -13.68
C LYS A 40 1.02 2.87 -12.63
N SER A 41 1.35 4.10 -13.04
CA SER A 41 1.56 5.24 -12.10
C SER A 41 0.41 5.39 -11.08
N ASP A 42 -0.80 5.00 -11.50
CA ASP A 42 -2.02 5.05 -10.69
C ASP A 42 -2.07 4.00 -9.57
N PHE A 43 -1.37 2.88 -9.69
CA PHE A 43 -1.25 1.90 -8.62
C PHE A 43 -0.39 2.41 -7.48
N VAL A 44 0.79 3.00 -7.78
CA VAL A 44 1.65 3.60 -6.75
C VAL A 44 0.93 4.72 -6.01
N LYS A 45 0.19 5.58 -6.74
CA LYS A 45 -0.62 6.64 -6.14
C LYS A 45 -1.70 6.09 -5.20
N ARG A 46 -2.41 5.02 -5.59
CA ARG A 46 -3.41 4.35 -4.75
C ARG A 46 -2.78 3.76 -3.49
N VAL A 47 -1.62 3.12 -3.61
CA VAL A 47 -0.89 2.56 -2.48
C VAL A 47 -0.41 3.65 -1.50
N LYS A 48 0.09 4.79 -1.99
CA LYS A 48 0.47 5.93 -1.14
C LYS A 48 -0.74 6.60 -0.47
N ALA A 49 -1.88 6.68 -1.16
CA ALA A 49 -3.13 7.15 -0.56
C ALA A 49 -3.59 6.20 0.56
N ALA A 50 -3.50 4.90 0.33
CA ALA A 50 -3.87 3.87 1.29
C ALA A 50 -2.99 3.90 2.56
N GLU A 51 -1.68 4.15 2.42
CA GLU A 51 -0.78 4.35 3.56
C GLU A 51 -1.28 5.48 4.47
N LYS A 52 -1.64 6.61 3.86
CA LYS A 52 -2.20 7.76 4.59
C LYS A 52 -3.55 7.43 5.22
N ASP A 53 -4.43 6.75 4.51
CA ASP A 53 -5.74 6.35 5.02
C ASP A 53 -5.64 5.38 6.20
N ILE A 54 -4.63 4.49 6.21
CA ILE A 54 -4.31 3.65 7.37
C ILE A 54 -3.80 4.50 8.54
N ALA A 55 -2.87 5.42 8.30
CA ALA A 55 -2.32 6.30 9.33
C ALA A 55 -3.40 7.20 9.97
N ASP A 56 -4.36 7.65 9.16
CA ASP A 56 -5.51 8.46 9.58
C ASP A 56 -6.64 7.61 10.23
N GLY A 57 -6.50 6.27 10.24
CA GLY A 57 -7.48 5.35 10.83
C GLY A 57 -8.74 5.12 10.00
N LYS A 58 -8.78 5.54 8.72
CA LYS A 58 -9.95 5.41 7.85
C LYS A 58 -10.29 3.97 7.48
N TYR A 59 -9.34 3.04 7.60
CA TYR A 59 -9.60 1.61 7.45
C TYR A 59 -10.67 1.09 8.43
N LEU A 60 -10.96 1.82 9.52
CA LEU A 60 -12.04 1.52 10.47
C LEU A 60 -13.44 1.78 9.90
N GLU A 61 -13.55 2.51 8.79
CA GLU A 61 -14.81 2.76 8.09
C GLU A 61 -15.24 1.56 7.23
N PHE A 62 -14.34 0.59 7.03
CA PHE A 62 -14.58 -0.64 6.27
C PHE A 62 -15.01 -1.77 7.22
N GLU A 63 -15.81 -2.72 6.72
CA GLU A 63 -16.22 -3.90 7.51
C GLU A 63 -15.02 -4.78 7.91
N SER A 64 -14.00 -4.81 7.05
CA SER A 64 -12.73 -5.47 7.32
C SER A 64 -11.56 -4.79 6.61
N MET A 65 -10.35 -5.11 7.07
CA MET A 65 -9.12 -4.73 6.37
C MET A 65 -9.03 -5.34 4.96
N GLY A 66 -9.68 -6.50 4.72
CA GLY A 66 -9.76 -7.08 3.38
C GLY A 66 -10.52 -6.17 2.41
N ASP A 67 -11.66 -5.63 2.85
CA ASP A 67 -12.48 -4.73 2.02
C ASP A 67 -11.75 -3.42 1.72
N PHE A 68 -10.95 -2.94 2.67
CA PHE A 68 -10.05 -1.81 2.43
C PHE A 68 -8.99 -2.13 1.36
N LEU A 69 -8.31 -3.27 1.48
CA LEU A 69 -7.26 -3.66 0.51
C LEU A 69 -7.83 -3.89 -0.89
N ASP A 70 -9.00 -4.49 -1.01
CA ASP A 70 -9.70 -4.69 -2.29
C ASP A 70 -9.99 -3.32 -2.96
N SER A 71 -10.31 -2.29 -2.17
CA SER A 71 -10.50 -0.92 -2.69
C SER A 71 -9.23 -0.25 -3.24
N VAL A 72 -8.05 -0.70 -2.77
CA VAL A 72 -6.74 -0.20 -3.23
C VAL A 72 -6.31 -0.94 -4.50
N GLU A 73 -6.68 -2.22 -4.64
CA GLU A 73 -6.39 -3.06 -5.81
C GLU A 73 -7.21 -2.63 -7.03
N THR A 74 -8.50 -2.31 -6.84
CA THR A 74 -9.48 -2.01 -7.91
C THR A 74 -9.43 -0.58 -8.44
#